data_AF-A0A2U2SKC1-F1
#
_entry.id   AF-A0A2U2SKC1-F1
#
_cell.length_a   1.000
_cell.length_b   1.000
_cell.length_c   1.000
_cell.angle_alpha   90.00
_cell.angle_beta   90.00
_cell.angle_gamma   90.00
#
_symmetry.space_group_name_H-M   'P 1'
#
loop_
_entity.id
_entity.type
_entity.pdbx_description
1 polymer ?
#
loop_
_entity_poly.entity_id
_entity_poly.type
_entity_poly.pdbx_seq_one_letter_code
_entity_poly.pdbx_strand_id
1 'polypeptide(L)' 'MQEKPQVAAFIAFYLQNLDDNIKDVGYFPAPKKNIYASWGAWLYALLNQ' A
#
# COMPACT_ATOMS: atom_id res chain seq x y z
N MET A 1 -7.15 -5.26 10.59
CA MET A 1 -6.36 -6.14 9.70
C MET A 1 -5.83 -7.36 10.43
N GLN A 2 -5.87 -7.39 11.76
CA GLN A 2 -5.37 -8.53 12.55
C GLN A 2 -6.05 -9.85 12.20
N GLU A 3 -7.34 -9.81 11.85
CA GLU A 3 -8.11 -11.00 11.44
C GLU A 3 -7.72 -11.55 10.05
N LYS A 4 -7.00 -10.77 9.23
CA LYS A 4 -6.63 -11.14 7.85
C LYS A 4 -5.17 -10.76 7.54
N PRO A 5 -4.18 -11.35 8.22
CA PRO A 5 -2.76 -10.95 8.10
C PRO A 5 -2.17 -11.13 6.70
N GLN A 6 -2.74 -12.02 5.90
CA GLN A 6 -2.40 -12.31 4.50
C GLN A 6 -2.81 -11.16 3.59
N VAL A 7 -3.99 -10.58 3.84
CA VAL A 7 -4.46 -9.38 3.16
C VAL A 7 -3.60 -8.19 3.56
N ALA A 8 -3.22 -8.09 4.84
CA ALA A 8 -2.30 -7.07 5.31
C ALA A 8 -0.93 -7.15 4.63
N ALA A 9 -0.36 -8.35 4.54
CA ALA A 9 0.91 -8.59 3.86
C ALA A 9 0.82 -8.26 2.36
N PHE A 10 -0.26 -8.65 1.68
CA PHE A 10 -0.45 -8.34 0.26
C PHE A 10 -0.50 -6.83 0.00
N ILE A 11 -1.25 -6.07 0.81
CA ILE A 11 -1.33 -4.61 0.64
C ILE A 11 0.04 -3.96 0.88
N ALA A 12 0.77 -4.39 1.90
CA ALA A 12 2.12 -3.88 2.16
C ALA A 12 3.06 -4.18 0.98
N PHE A 13 3.04 -5.41 0.46
CA PHE A 13 3.79 -5.79 -0.73
C PHE A 13 3.43 -4.90 -1.94
N TYR A 14 2.14 -4.68 -2.20
CA TYR A 14 1.71 -3.83 -3.30
C TYR A 14 2.23 -2.39 -3.15
N LEU A 15 2.04 -1.78 -1.97
CA LEU A 15 2.50 -0.41 -1.72
C LEU A 15 4.03 -0.27 -1.78
N GLN A 16 4.77 -1.32 -1.40
CA GLN A 16 6.22 -1.31 -1.42
C GLN A 16 6.80 -1.40 -2.84
N ASN A 17 6.09 -2.05 -3.76
CA ASN A 17 6.53 -2.22 -5.14
C ASN A 17 5.77 -1.33 -6.13
N LEU A 18 4.98 -0.38 -5.64
CA LEU A 18 4.08 0.45 -6.46
C LEU A 18 4.87 1.29 -7.48
N ASP A 19 5.89 2.03 -7.04
CA ASP A 19 6.61 2.97 -7.90
C ASP A 19 7.43 2.28 -9.01
N ASP A 20 7.83 1.04 -8.77
CA ASP A 20 8.55 0.20 -9.74
C ASP A 20 7.57 -0.34 -10.79
N ASN A 21 6.48 -0.97 -10.35
CA ASN A 21 5.55 -1.64 -11.28
C ASN A 21 4.62 -0.68 -12.01
N ILE A 22 4.24 0.47 -11.42
CA ILE A 22 3.21 1.35 -12.01
C ILE A 22 3.65 1.95 -13.35
N LYS A 23 4.95 2.15 -13.53
CA LYS A 23 5.53 2.63 -14.79
C LYS A 23 5.59 1.53 -15.84
N ASP A 24 5.91 0.31 -15.43
CA ASP A 24 6.00 -0.85 -16.32
C ASP A 24 4.64 -1.17 -16.98
N VAL A 25 3.53 -0.88 -16.27
CA VAL A 25 2.17 -1.00 -16.81
C VAL A 25 1.66 0.26 -17.53
N GLY A 26 2.50 1.28 -17.71
CA GLY A 26 2.19 2.48 -18.50
C GLY A 26 1.36 3.55 -17.80
N TYR A 27 1.23 3.49 -16.46
CA TYR A 27 0.54 4.52 -15.69
C TYR A 27 1.51 5.56 -15.13
N PHE A 28 0.99 6.76 -14.86
CA PHE A 28 1.75 7.80 -14.18
C PHE A 28 2.00 7.45 -12.71
N PRO A 29 3.16 7.83 -12.13
CA PRO A 29 3.42 7.66 -10.72
C PRO A 29 2.35 8.34 -9.87
N ALA A 30 1.95 7.69 -8.78
CA ALA A 30 1.02 8.28 -7.82
C ALA A 30 1.67 9.50 -7.12
N PRO A 31 0.92 10.55 -6.77
CA PRO A 31 1.44 11.64 -5.95
C PRO A 31 1.96 11.10 -4.61
N LYS A 32 3.16 11.52 -4.19
CA LYS A 32 3.78 11.07 -2.93
C LYS A 32 2.85 11.17 -1.72
N LYS A 33 2.07 12.24 -1.62
CA LYS A 33 1.06 12.43 -0.57
C LYS A 33 0.08 11.27 -0.47
N ASN A 34 -0.37 10.74 -1.60
CA ASN A 34 -1.35 9.66 -1.65
C ASN A 34 -0.70 8.34 -1.24
N ILE A 35 0.55 8.08 -1.67
CA ILE A 35 1.32 6.90 -1.24
C ILE A 35 1.49 6.90 0.29
N TYR A 36 1.89 8.03 0.87
CA TYR A 36 2.01 8.15 2.33
C TYR A 36 0.66 8.01 3.06
N ALA A 37 -0.42 8.57 2.50
CA ALA A 37 -1.75 8.38 3.07
C ALA A 37 -2.20 6.91 3.05
N SER A 38 -1.90 6.16 1.98
CA SER A 38 -2.18 4.73 1.87
C SER A 38 -1.40 3.91 2.90
N TRP A 39 -0.11 4.20 3.09
CA TRP A 39 0.70 3.57 4.15
C TRP A 39 0.15 3.88 5.54
N GLY A 40 -0.25 5.12 5.79
CA GLY A 40 -0.87 5.53 7.05
C GLY A 40 -2.19 4.80 7.33
N ALA A 41 -3.05 4.68 6.32
CA ALA A 41 -4.31 3.93 6.43
C ALA A 41 -4.08 2.44 6.68
N TRP A 42 -3.09 1.84 6.00
CA TRP A 42 -2.69 0.46 6.24
C TRP A 42 -2.18 0.25 7.66
N LEU A 43 -1.28 1.10 8.15
CA LEU A 43 -0.72 1.01 9.50
C LEU A 43 -1.81 1.19 10.55
N TYR A 44 -2.70 2.16 10.36
CA TYR A 44 -3.84 2.36 11.24
C TYR A 44 -4.72 1.12 11.31
N ALA A 45 -5.06 0.52 10.17
CA ALA A 45 -5.85 -0.71 10.11
C ALA A 45 -5.11 -1.94 10.68
N LEU A 46 -3.78 -1.97 10.65
CA LEU A 46 -2.98 -3.03 11.28
C LEU A 46 -3.01 -2.95 12.81
N LEU A 47 -2.96 -1.73 13.35
CA LEU A 47 -2.84 -1.49 14.78
C LEU A 47 -4.20 -1.36 15.49
N ASN A 48 -5.27 -0.96 14.80
CA ASN A 48 -6.53 -0.54 15.42
C ASN A 48 -7.77 -1.33 14.95
N GLN A 49 -7.59 -2.46 14.26
CA GLN A 49 -8.65 -3.40 13.89
C GLN A 49 -8.19 -4.83 14.13
#